data_AF-B7KX85-F1
#
_entry.id   AF-B7KX85-F1
#
_cell.length_a   1.000
_cell.length_b   1.000
_cell.length_c   1.000
_cell.angle_alpha   90.00
_cell.angle_beta   90.00
_cell.angle_gamma   90.00
#
_symmetry.space_group_name_H-M   'P 1'
#
loop_
_entity.id
_entity.type
_entity.pdbx_description
1 polymer ?
#
loop_
_entity_poly.entity_id
_entity_poly.type
_entity_poly.pdbx_seq_one_letter_code
_entity_poly.pdbx_strand_id
1 'polypeptide(L)'
;MNRSLLPLLLVTVLMVPAFSQTASAVEGSPMLLHGNYCGPGNNGPAAPVDALDAACARHDACTPDGALAPKACNLRLQVDAERLADDPRQPPDLRMMAGLVASGAAMMPSAPASRLRAPAVAAPEAVEIESPADADLLPE
;
A
#
# COMPACT_ATOMS: atom_id res chain seq x y z
N MET A 1 31.74 -0.18 52.68
CA MET A 1 31.53 0.29 51.30
C MET A 1 31.00 -0.88 50.49
N ASN A 2 29.72 -0.91 50.14
CA ASN A 2 29.17 -1.76 49.08
C ASN A 2 27.88 -1.08 48.61
N ARG A 3 28.00 -0.16 47.65
CA ARG A 3 26.84 0.51 47.03
C ARG A 3 26.28 -0.46 46.01
N SER A 4 25.12 -1.05 46.32
CA SER A 4 24.43 -1.97 45.43
C SER A 4 23.99 -1.24 44.17
N LEU A 5 24.66 -1.52 43.05
CA LEU A 5 24.38 -0.98 41.71
C LEU A 5 23.26 -1.76 40.99
N LEU A 6 22.72 -2.79 41.64
CA LEU A 6 21.67 -3.68 41.12
C LEU A 6 20.40 -2.96 40.61
N PRO A 7 19.85 -1.90 41.25
CA PRO A 7 18.62 -1.30 40.76
C PRO A 7 18.84 -0.45 39.49
N LEU A 8 20.07 0.01 39.22
CA LEU A 8 20.38 0.80 38.04
C LEU A 8 20.50 -0.08 36.77
N LEU A 9 20.93 -1.34 36.94
CA LEU A 9 21.02 -2.32 35.86
C LEU A 9 19.66 -2.90 35.44
N LEU A 10 18.67 -2.94 36.34
CA LEU A 10 17.35 -3.51 36.02
C LEU A 10 16.47 -2.55 35.19
N VAL A 11 16.68 -1.23 35.31
CA VAL A 11 15.87 -0.21 34.61
C VAL A 11 16.28 -0.04 33.14
N THR A 12 17.52 -0.35 32.77
CA THR A 12 18.02 -0.15 31.40
C THR A 12 17.53 -1.19 30.40
N VAL A 13 17.10 -2.38 30.84
CA VAL A 13 16.66 -3.46 29.93
C VAL A 13 15.22 -3.28 29.43
N LEU A 14 14.38 -2.51 30.12
CA LEU A 14 12.97 -2.30 29.75
C LEU A 14 12.72 -1.10 28.82
N MET A 15 13.76 -0.33 28.48
CA MET A 15 13.70 0.83 27.58
C MET A 15 14.34 0.56 26.20
N VAL A 16 14.40 -0.70 25.77
CA VAL A 16 14.64 -1.04 24.36
C VAL A 16 13.28 -0.94 23.67
N PRO A 17 12.95 0.18 23.00
CA PRO A 17 11.65 0.35 22.41
C PRO A 17 11.60 -0.48 21.14
N ALA A 18 10.38 -0.81 20.74
CA ALA A 18 9.98 -1.59 19.58
C ALA A 18 10.37 -0.99 18.20
N PHE A 19 11.58 -0.45 18.05
CA PHE A 19 12.06 0.27 16.86
C PHE A 19 12.63 -0.62 15.74
N SER A 20 12.59 -1.95 15.88
CA SER A 20 13.15 -2.86 14.87
C SER A 20 12.10 -3.63 14.06
N GLN A 21 10.84 -3.19 14.04
CA GLN A 21 9.83 -3.79 13.15
C GLN A 21 9.83 -3.00 11.83
N THR A 22 10.92 -3.09 11.06
CA THR A 22 10.82 -2.75 9.64
C THR A 22 9.90 -3.80 9.03
N ALA A 23 8.71 -3.38 8.59
CA ALA A 23 7.79 -4.23 7.83
C ALA A 23 8.48 -4.58 6.50
N SER A 24 9.36 -5.58 6.54
CA SER A 24 9.91 -6.19 5.34
C SER A 24 8.76 -6.84 4.59
N ALA A 25 8.80 -6.78 3.26
CA ALA A 25 7.96 -7.62 2.42
C ALA A 25 8.10 -9.06 2.93
N VAL A 26 6.98 -9.72 3.23
CA VAL A 26 6.99 -11.09 3.75
C VAL A 26 7.43 -12.00 2.63
N GLU A 27 8.72 -12.35 2.63
CA GLU A 27 9.28 -13.39 1.77
C GLU A 27 8.94 -14.75 2.40
N GLY A 28 7.85 -15.37 1.95
CA GLY A 28 7.31 -16.61 2.49
C GLY A 28 6.11 -17.12 1.70
N SER A 29 5.69 -18.36 1.95
CA SER A 29 4.47 -18.92 1.34
C SER A 29 3.24 -18.09 1.70
N PRO A 30 2.28 -17.89 0.78
CA PRO A 30 1.11 -17.07 1.03
C PRO A 30 0.26 -17.65 2.16
N MET A 31 -0.18 -16.80 3.08
CA MET A 31 -1.03 -17.15 4.20
C MET A 31 -2.45 -16.65 3.94
N LEU A 32 -3.22 -17.45 3.19
CA LEU A 32 -4.51 -17.04 2.69
C LEU A 32 -5.62 -17.44 3.66
N LEU A 33 -6.41 -16.44 4.03
CA LEU A 33 -7.68 -16.60 4.72
C LEU A 33 -8.73 -17.17 3.77
N HIS A 34 -8.69 -16.75 2.50
CA HIS A 34 -9.66 -17.15 1.48
C HIS A 34 -9.08 -17.02 0.07
N GLY A 35 -9.50 -17.91 -0.82
CA GLY A 35 -9.18 -17.85 -2.24
C GLY A 35 -7.68 -17.82 -2.56
N ASN A 36 -7.31 -16.97 -3.52
CA ASN A 36 -5.96 -16.80 -4.01
C ASN A 36 -5.27 -15.51 -3.52
N TYR A 37 -6.02 -14.55 -2.98
CA TYR A 37 -5.53 -13.20 -2.73
C TYR A 37 -5.87 -12.64 -1.33
N CYS A 38 -6.81 -13.23 -0.59
CA CYS A 38 -7.16 -12.67 0.72
C CYS A 38 -6.17 -13.13 1.81
N GLY A 39 -5.06 -12.41 1.98
CA GLY A 39 -4.09 -12.63 3.06
C GLY A 39 -2.71 -12.03 2.79
N PRO A 40 -1.71 -12.21 3.67
CA PRO A 40 -0.32 -11.88 3.35
C PRO A 40 0.24 -12.76 2.23
N GLY A 41 0.73 -12.13 1.17
CA GLY A 41 1.11 -12.80 -0.08
C GLY A 41 -0.12 -13.22 -0.90
N ASN A 42 0.11 -13.81 -2.08
CA ASN A 42 -0.97 -14.33 -2.92
C ASN A 42 -0.48 -15.45 -3.84
N ASN A 43 -1.43 -16.14 -4.48
CA ASN A 43 -1.20 -17.17 -5.49
C ASN A 43 -1.21 -16.58 -6.92
N GLY A 44 -0.86 -15.30 -7.10
CA GLY A 44 -0.77 -14.69 -8.42
C GLY A 44 0.13 -15.53 -9.34
N PRO A 45 -0.25 -15.79 -10.60
CA PRO A 45 -1.31 -15.13 -11.40
C PRO A 45 -2.66 -15.87 -11.44
N ALA A 46 -2.99 -16.74 -10.48
CA ALA A 46 -4.24 -17.50 -10.48
C ALA A 46 -5.48 -16.57 -10.53
N ALA A 47 -6.55 -16.99 -11.20
CA ALA A 47 -7.78 -16.19 -11.24
C ALA A 47 -8.44 -16.13 -9.85
N PRO A 48 -9.09 -15.00 -9.47
CA PRO A 48 -9.88 -14.95 -8.24
C PRO A 48 -11.01 -15.97 -8.27
N VAL A 49 -11.27 -16.64 -7.14
CA VAL A 49 -12.27 -17.72 -7.07
C VAL A 49 -13.70 -17.21 -6.90
N ASP A 50 -13.87 -16.00 -6.36
CA ASP A 50 -15.16 -15.33 -6.21
C ASP A 50 -15.02 -13.80 -6.11
N ALA A 51 -16.12 -13.11 -5.79
CA ALA A 51 -16.16 -11.66 -5.71
C ALA A 51 -15.34 -11.07 -4.54
N LEU A 52 -15.22 -11.79 -3.42
CA LEU A 52 -14.41 -11.36 -2.28
C LEU A 52 -12.93 -11.49 -2.61
N ASP A 53 -12.54 -12.64 -3.17
CA ASP A 53 -11.18 -12.88 -3.64
C ASP A 53 -10.78 -11.87 -4.73
N ALA A 54 -11.70 -11.49 -5.62
CA ALA A 54 -11.46 -10.45 -6.62
C ALA A 54 -11.25 -9.06 -6.01
N ALA A 55 -11.88 -8.75 -4.86
CA ALA A 55 -11.63 -7.52 -4.13
C ALA A 55 -10.23 -7.52 -3.50
N CYS A 56 -9.81 -8.65 -2.92
CA CYS A 56 -8.46 -8.84 -2.41
C CYS A 56 -7.40 -8.73 -3.53
N ALA A 57 -7.63 -9.34 -4.69
CA ALA A 57 -6.73 -9.22 -5.85
C ALA A 57 -6.52 -7.77 -6.31
N ARG A 58 -7.58 -6.94 -6.28
CA ARG A 58 -7.47 -5.50 -6.59
C ARG A 58 -6.69 -4.73 -5.52
N HIS A 59 -6.80 -5.13 -4.25
CA HIS A 59 -6.04 -4.53 -3.15
C HIS A 59 -4.55 -4.85 -3.27
N ASP A 60 -4.19 -6.10 -3.57
CA ASP A 60 -2.82 -6.52 -3.82
C ASP A 60 -2.20 -5.76 -5.00
N ALA A 61 -2.95 -5.64 -6.10
CA ALA A 61 -2.50 -4.88 -7.27
C ALA A 61 -2.33 -3.37 -6.99
N CYS A 62 -2.98 -2.84 -5.95
CA CYS A 62 -2.81 -1.46 -5.48
C CYS A 62 -1.46 -1.26 -4.77
N THR A 63 -0.74 -2.36 -4.46
CA THR A 63 0.50 -2.38 -3.68
C THR A 63 1.55 -3.29 -4.35
N PRO A 64 1.99 -2.98 -5.59
CA PRO A 64 2.77 -3.89 -6.43
C PRO A 64 4.14 -4.29 -5.84
N ASP A 65 4.72 -3.46 -4.97
CA ASP A 65 6.05 -3.70 -4.41
C ASP A 65 6.02 -4.55 -3.12
N GLY A 66 4.85 -5.03 -2.68
CA GLY A 66 4.71 -5.78 -1.42
C GLY A 66 4.97 -4.95 -0.15
N ALA A 67 5.11 -3.62 -0.30
CA ALA A 67 5.21 -2.66 0.78
C ALA A 67 3.87 -2.52 1.54
N LEU A 68 3.83 -1.68 2.58
CA LEU A 68 2.54 -1.35 3.20
C LEU A 68 1.62 -0.65 2.19
N ALA A 69 0.38 -1.13 2.10
CA ALA A 69 -0.62 -0.55 1.22
C ALA A 69 -0.90 0.94 1.59
N PRO A 70 -1.08 1.84 0.61
CA PRO A 70 -1.61 3.16 0.86
C PRO A 70 -2.97 3.10 1.58
N LYS A 71 -3.25 4.06 2.46
CA LYS A 71 -4.55 4.11 3.19
C LYS A 71 -5.77 4.06 2.27
N ALA A 72 -5.67 4.67 1.09
CA ALA A 72 -6.73 4.65 0.08
C ALA A 72 -6.99 3.23 -0.49
N CYS A 73 -5.96 2.38 -0.57
CA CYS A 73 -6.12 0.98 -0.99
C CYS A 73 -6.86 0.18 0.10
N ASN A 74 -6.44 0.33 1.38
CA ASN A 74 -7.10 -0.33 2.51
C ASN A 74 -8.58 0.07 2.62
N LEU A 75 -8.89 1.37 2.49
CA LEU A 75 -10.28 1.86 2.49
C LEU A 75 -11.12 1.29 1.34
N ARG A 76 -10.54 1.14 0.14
CA ARG A 76 -11.25 0.52 -0.98
C ARG A 76 -11.58 -0.93 -0.71
N LEU A 77 -10.62 -1.70 -0.16
CA LEU A 77 -10.86 -3.09 0.23
C LEU A 77 -11.97 -3.19 1.29
N GLN A 78 -11.91 -2.31 2.31
CA GLN A 78 -12.95 -2.26 3.35
C GLN A 78 -14.34 -2.07 2.73
N VAL A 79 -14.54 -1.04 1.90
CA VAL A 79 -15.84 -0.73 1.30
C VAL A 79 -16.35 -1.86 0.39
N ASP A 80 -15.46 -2.46 -0.41
CA ASP A 80 -15.85 -3.56 -1.30
C ASP A 80 -16.23 -4.81 -0.50
N ALA A 81 -15.53 -5.12 0.59
CA ALA A 81 -15.84 -6.25 1.46
C ALA A 81 -17.11 -6.02 2.29
N GLU A 82 -17.36 -4.80 2.79
CA GLU A 82 -18.62 -4.44 3.48
C GLU A 82 -19.83 -4.66 2.56
N ARG A 83 -19.76 -4.24 1.30
CA ARG A 83 -20.83 -4.48 0.31
C ARG A 83 -21.13 -5.95 0.12
N LEU A 84 -20.10 -6.81 0.13
CA LEU A 84 -20.28 -8.26 0.01
C LEU A 84 -20.85 -8.88 1.29
N ALA A 85 -20.48 -8.38 2.47
CA ALA A 85 -21.05 -8.79 3.74
C ALA A 85 -22.56 -8.45 3.83
N ASP A 86 -22.95 -7.32 3.26
CA ASP A 86 -24.34 -6.84 3.26
C ASP A 86 -25.20 -7.41 2.13
N ASP A 87 -24.62 -8.01 1.07
CA ASP A 87 -25.38 -8.56 -0.07
C ASP A 87 -26.08 -9.88 0.31
N PRO A 88 -27.43 -9.93 0.39
CA PRO A 88 -28.16 -11.14 0.78
C PRO A 88 -28.11 -12.24 -0.27
N ARG A 89 -27.62 -11.94 -1.49
CA ARG A 89 -27.43 -12.95 -2.54
C ARG A 89 -26.16 -13.75 -2.36
N GLN A 90 -25.25 -13.33 -1.48
CA GLN A 90 -24.00 -14.04 -1.20
C GLN A 90 -24.22 -15.17 -0.18
N PRO A 91 -23.45 -16.27 -0.27
CA PRO A 91 -23.50 -17.34 0.73
C PRO A 91 -23.24 -16.80 2.15
N PRO A 92 -23.94 -17.28 3.19
CA PRO A 92 -23.76 -16.79 4.57
C PRO A 92 -22.32 -16.81 5.05
N ASP A 93 -21.56 -17.88 4.75
CA ASP A 93 -20.15 -17.99 5.14
C ASP A 93 -19.28 -16.95 4.43
N LEU A 94 -19.53 -16.70 3.14
CA LEU A 94 -18.81 -15.68 2.37
C LEU A 94 -19.10 -14.28 2.93
N ARG A 95 -20.34 -14.02 3.37
CA ARG A 95 -20.70 -12.75 4.01
C ARG A 95 -19.97 -12.54 5.34
N MET A 96 -19.87 -13.58 6.17
CA MET A 96 -19.10 -13.51 7.42
C MET A 96 -17.60 -13.25 7.15
N MET A 97 -17.04 -13.98 6.18
CA MET A 97 -15.64 -13.81 5.78
C MET A 97 -15.39 -12.41 5.21
N ALA A 98 -16.30 -11.88 4.40
CA ALA A 98 -16.23 -10.51 3.91
C ALA A 98 -16.26 -9.49 5.06
N GLY A 99 -17.07 -9.70 6.09
CA GLY A 99 -17.05 -8.89 7.31
C GLY A 99 -15.72 -8.92 8.05
N LEU A 100 -15.08 -10.10 8.15
CA LEU A 100 -13.74 -10.22 8.71
C LEU A 100 -12.71 -9.46 7.87
N VAL A 101 -12.71 -9.63 6.54
CA VAL A 101 -11.82 -8.91 5.62
C VAL A 101 -12.03 -7.39 5.72
N ALA A 102 -13.27 -6.92 5.78
CA ALA A 102 -13.59 -5.51 5.96
C ALA A 102 -12.99 -4.93 7.25
N SER A 103 -13.21 -5.63 8.37
CA SER A 103 -12.67 -5.21 9.68
C SER A 103 -11.14 -5.20 9.70
N GLY A 104 -10.51 -6.22 9.10
CA GLY A 104 -9.06 -6.28 8.94
C GLY A 104 -8.55 -5.10 8.12
N ALA A 105 -9.19 -4.82 6.97
CA ALA A 105 -8.82 -3.72 6.10
C ALA A 105 -8.92 -2.34 6.78
N ALA A 106 -9.91 -2.15 7.64
CA ALA A 106 -10.06 -0.92 8.43
C ALA A 106 -8.91 -0.69 9.42
N MET A 107 -8.29 -1.77 9.93
CA MET A 107 -7.24 -1.72 10.94
C MET A 107 -5.82 -1.91 10.38
N MET A 108 -5.67 -2.22 9.09
CA MET A 108 -4.36 -2.46 8.48
C MET A 108 -3.46 -1.21 8.57
N PRO A 109 -2.18 -1.36 8.96
CA PRO A 109 -1.22 -0.29 8.87
C PRO A 109 -1.11 0.17 7.41
N SER A 110 -0.90 1.46 7.23
CA SER A 110 -0.74 2.04 5.90
C SER A 110 0.63 2.65 5.77
N ALA A 111 1.20 2.63 4.56
CA ALA A 111 2.33 3.50 4.27
C ALA A 111 1.90 4.95 4.56
N PRO A 112 2.80 5.78 5.15
CA PRO A 112 2.55 7.21 5.17
C PRO A 112 2.26 7.64 3.74
N ALA A 113 1.36 8.60 3.55
CA ALA A 113 1.13 9.15 2.23
C ALA A 113 2.47 9.71 1.72
N SER A 114 3.19 8.93 0.91
CA SER A 114 4.25 9.46 0.08
C SER A 114 3.56 10.56 -0.68
N ARG A 115 3.90 11.82 -0.37
CA ARG A 115 3.48 12.94 -1.20
C ARG A 115 3.82 12.48 -2.60
N LEU A 116 2.80 12.24 -3.42
CA LEU A 116 3.02 12.01 -4.84
C LEU A 116 3.93 13.16 -5.23
N ARG A 117 5.20 12.86 -5.54
CA ARG A 117 6.02 13.86 -6.21
C ARG A 117 5.20 14.10 -7.47
N ALA A 118 4.60 15.28 -7.56
CA ALA A 118 3.94 15.67 -8.79
C ALA A 118 4.92 15.30 -9.92
N PRO A 119 4.48 14.62 -10.99
CA PRO A 119 5.37 14.42 -12.11
C PRO A 119 5.94 15.80 -12.41
N ALA A 120 7.28 15.89 -12.45
CA ALA A 120 7.90 17.11 -12.92
C ALA A 120 7.31 17.33 -14.30
N VAL A 121 6.36 18.26 -14.40
CA VAL A 121 5.88 18.75 -15.68
C VAL A 121 7.13 19.31 -16.30
N ALA A 122 7.73 18.56 -17.22
CA ALA A 122 8.83 19.06 -18.01
C ALA A 122 8.32 20.38 -18.59
N ALA A 123 8.98 21.48 -18.23
CA ALA A 123 8.72 22.75 -18.87
C ALA A 123 8.82 22.51 -20.38
N PRO A 124 7.91 23.06 -21.19
CA PRO A 124 8.03 22.91 -22.63
C PRO A 124 9.39 23.48 -23.01
N GLU A 125 10.18 22.67 -23.71
CA GLU A 125 11.41 23.11 -24.34
C GLU A 125 11.05 24.32 -25.20
N ALA A 126 11.60 25.48 -24.86
CA ALA A 126 11.38 26.69 -25.63
C ALA A 126 11.97 26.44 -27.01
N VAL A 127 11.11 26.15 -27.98
CA VAL A 127 11.48 26.17 -29.39
C VAL A 127 11.81 27.62 -29.71
N GLU A 128 13.08 27.92 -29.86
CA GLU A 128 13.57 29.18 -30.39
C GLU A 128 13.14 29.23 -31.86
N ILE A 129 12.04 29.94 -32.13
CA ILE A 129 11.56 30.20 -33.48
C ILE A 129 12.47 31.30 -34.04
N GLU A 130 13.46 30.91 -34.84
CA GLU A 130 14.25 31.85 -35.63
C GLU A 130 13.33 32.53 -36.66
N SER A 131 13.08 33.83 -36.44
CA SER A 131 12.28 34.68 -37.32
C SER A 131 13.07 35.02 -38.59
N PRO A 132 12.54 34.82 -39.81
CA PRO A 132 13.26 35.12 -41.02
C PRO A 132 13.11 36.59 -41.45
N ALA A 133 14.20 37.05 -42.07
CA ALA A 133 14.36 38.15 -43.03
C ALA A 133 14.38 39.59 -42.49
N ASP A 134 15.58 40.19 -42.57
CA ASP A 134 15.73 41.53 -43.14
C ASP A 134 16.71 41.43 -44.30
N ALA A 135 16.15 41.53 -45.51
CA ALA A 135 16.90 41.75 -46.73
C ALA A 135 17.27 43.24 -46.85
N ASP A 136 18.41 43.46 -47.51
CA ASP A 136 18.84 44.71 -48.17
C ASP A 136 19.23 45.92 -47.30
N LEU A 137 20.55 46.12 -47.17
CA LEU A 137 21.17 47.42 -47.45
C LEU A 137 22.69 47.27 -47.76
N LEU A 138 23.05 47.32 -49.05
CA LEU A 138 24.41 47.60 -49.52
C LEU A 138 24.60 49.12 -49.65
N PRO A 139 25.76 49.70 -49.27
CA PRO A 139 26.15 51.03 -49.70
C PRO A 139 27.16 50.99 -50.87
N GLU A 140 26.84 51.82 -51.87
CA GLU A 140 27.68 52.53 -52.88
C GLU A 140 28.75 51.74 -53.68
#